data_AF-A0A2S7DEY8-F1
#
_entry.id   AF-A0A2S7DEY8-F1
#
_cell.length_a   1.000
_cell.length_b   1.000
_cell.length_c   1.000
_cell.angle_alpha   90.00
_cell.angle_beta   90.00
_cell.angle_gamma   90.00
#
_symmetry.space_group_name_H-M   'P 1'
#
loop_
_entity.id
_entity.type
_entity.pdbx_description
1 polymer ?
#
loop_
_entity_poly.entity_id
_entity_poly.type
_entity_poly.pdbx_seq_one_letter_code
_entity_poly.pdbx_strand_id
1 'polypeptide(L)'
;MKHKALTQHEKPPLVQNWLKLLAWAWSVWITAANADQRVTQLSVELSQPGETLDAFILRIAPKLNQFTAELGAEVCGTIRTEHGRHAVDIRTYHDPYSCFVERDGLPYVHTHPSLLKECWTFSLEDWKRPGYLVTEIGVRYQDTRRSRKVKPER
;
A
#
# COMPACT_ATOMS: atom_id res chain seq x y z
N MET A 1 -30.85 -59.31 -15.29
CA MET A 1 -32.02 -59.92 -14.61
C MET A 1 -31.85 -59.70 -13.11
N LYS A 2 -32.73 -59.11 -12.30
CA LYS A 2 -33.99 -58.39 -12.44
C LYS A 2 -34.00 -57.36 -11.29
N HIS A 3 -34.49 -56.15 -11.58
CA HIS A 3 -34.63 -55.04 -10.63
C HIS A 3 -35.57 -55.41 -9.48
N LYS A 4 -35.23 -55.03 -8.25
CA LYS A 4 -36.18 -54.98 -7.13
C LYS A 4 -37.11 -53.79 -7.37
N ALA A 5 -38.38 -54.08 -7.61
CA ALA A 5 -39.45 -53.10 -7.70
C ALA A 5 -39.83 -52.63 -6.28
N LEU A 6 -39.87 -51.31 -6.08
CA LEU A 6 -40.56 -50.68 -4.96
C LEU A 6 -42.07 -50.87 -5.14
N THR A 7 -42.74 -51.42 -4.14
CA THR A 7 -44.19 -51.31 -4.01
C THR A 7 -44.54 -50.13 -3.11
N GLN A 8 -45.20 -49.20 -3.78
CA GLN A 8 -46.02 -48.08 -3.35
C GLN A 8 -46.93 -48.44 -2.15
N HIS A 9 -46.96 -47.62 -1.10
CA HIS A 9 -48.09 -47.55 -0.17
C HIS A 9 -48.63 -46.12 -0.08
N GLU A 10 -49.94 -46.07 0.02
CA GLU A 10 -50.90 -44.98 -0.19
C GLU A 10 -50.65 -43.68 0.57
N LYS A 11 -51.05 -42.58 -0.08
CA LYS A 11 -51.32 -41.28 0.56
C LYS A 11 -52.75 -41.28 1.14
N PRO A 12 -52.98 -40.70 2.33
CA PRO A 12 -54.26 -40.08 2.65
C PRO A 12 -54.22 -38.56 2.37
N PRO A 13 -55.32 -37.96 1.88
CA PRO A 13 -55.42 -36.53 1.57
C PRO A 13 -56.01 -35.74 2.75
N LEU A 14 -55.38 -34.62 3.13
CA LEU A 14 -55.89 -33.49 3.93
C LEU A 14 -54.62 -32.75 4.44
N VAL A 15 -54.37 -31.45 4.32
CA VAL A 15 -55.12 -30.27 3.89
C VAL A 15 -54.09 -29.34 3.27
N GLN A 16 -54.37 -28.98 2.03
CA GLN A 16 -53.79 -27.91 1.25
C GLN A 16 -54.03 -26.56 1.94
N ASN A 17 -53.11 -26.03 2.77
CA ASN A 17 -53.03 -24.58 3.04
C ASN A 17 -51.78 -24.09 3.81
N TRP A 18 -50.56 -24.38 3.36
CA TRP A 18 -49.33 -23.83 4.00
C TRP A 18 -48.44 -23.07 3.00
N LEU A 19 -49.05 -22.55 1.93
CA LEU A 19 -48.37 -21.80 0.87
C LEU A 19 -48.85 -20.35 0.84
N LYS A 20 -48.93 -19.72 2.01
CA LYS A 20 -48.96 -18.27 2.18
C LYS A 20 -48.19 -17.97 3.45
N LEU A 21 -47.25 -17.03 3.37
CA LEU A 21 -46.33 -16.56 4.42
C LEU A 21 -44.94 -17.21 4.38
N LEU A 22 -44.09 -16.69 3.49
CA LEU A 22 -42.79 -16.08 3.84
C LEU A 22 -42.09 -15.61 2.54
N ALA A 23 -42.77 -14.73 1.79
CA ALA A 23 -42.08 -13.82 0.88
C ALA A 23 -41.59 -12.63 1.72
N TRP A 24 -40.64 -12.88 2.62
CA TRP A 24 -39.89 -11.80 3.25
C TRP A 24 -38.69 -11.58 2.36
N ALA A 25 -38.80 -10.57 1.49
CA ALA A 25 -37.74 -10.10 0.63
C ALA A 25 -36.56 -9.66 1.51
N TRP A 26 -35.55 -10.50 1.64
CA TRP A 26 -34.24 -10.06 2.11
C TRP A 26 -33.52 -9.49 0.89
N SER A 27 -33.95 -8.31 0.44
CA SER A 27 -33.08 -7.46 -0.37
C SER A 27 -31.96 -6.99 0.56
N VAL A 28 -30.96 -7.84 0.76
CA VAL A 28 -29.68 -7.45 1.31
C VAL A 28 -29.07 -6.53 0.25
N TRP A 29 -29.13 -5.23 0.51
CA TRP A 29 -28.31 -4.28 -0.20
C TRP A 29 -26.87 -4.62 0.17
N ILE A 30 -26.17 -5.35 -0.69
CA ILE A 30 -24.72 -5.46 -0.60
C ILE A 30 -24.22 -4.06 -0.97
N THR A 31 -24.08 -3.17 0.01
CA THR A 31 -23.21 -2.01 -0.16
C THR A 31 -21.83 -2.59 -0.38
N ALA A 32 -21.32 -2.47 -1.61
CA ALA A 32 -19.90 -2.63 -1.85
C ALA A 32 -19.19 -1.69 -0.88
N ALA A 33 -18.55 -2.26 0.15
CA ALA A 33 -17.59 -1.52 0.93
C ALA A 33 -16.46 -1.22 -0.04
N ASN A 34 -16.49 -0.04 -0.66
CA ASN A 34 -15.33 0.48 -1.35
C ASN A 34 -14.26 0.61 -0.26
N ALA A 35 -13.32 -0.33 -0.23
CA ALA A 35 -12.05 -0.15 0.44
C ALA A 35 -11.30 0.92 -0.35
N ASP A 36 -11.75 2.17 -0.21
CA ASP A 36 -11.03 3.35 -0.64
C ASP A 36 -9.85 3.46 0.33
N GLN A 37 -8.70 2.86 -0.04
CA GLN A 37 -7.46 3.13 0.67
C GLN A 37 -7.22 4.63 0.55
N ARG A 38 -7.58 5.38 1.60
CA ARG A 38 -7.49 6.84 1.61
C ARG A 38 -6.03 7.23 1.55
N VAL A 39 -5.55 7.53 0.35
CA VAL A 39 -4.25 8.16 0.16
C VAL A 39 -4.31 9.54 0.80
N THR A 40 -3.37 9.80 1.71
CA THR A 40 -3.25 11.10 2.37
C THR A 40 -1.98 11.77 1.90
N GLN A 41 -2.09 12.95 1.30
CA GLN A 41 -0.95 13.81 1.02
C GLN A 41 -0.51 14.50 2.32
N LEU A 42 0.77 14.38 2.66
CA LEU A 42 1.36 14.88 3.90
C LEU A 42 2.12 16.18 3.68
N SER A 43 2.89 16.27 2.59
CA SER A 43 3.64 17.49 2.23
C SER A 43 4.07 17.49 0.76
N VAL A 44 4.54 18.65 0.31
CA VAL A 44 5.31 18.78 -0.94
C VAL A 44 6.71 19.24 -0.55
N GLU A 45 7.72 18.47 -0.96
CA GLU A 45 9.12 18.78 -0.70
C GLU A 45 9.80 19.23 -1.98
N LEU A 46 10.51 20.35 -1.91
CA LEU A 46 11.24 20.93 -3.04
C LEU A 46 12.72 21.06 -2.70
N SER A 47 13.59 20.79 -3.67
CA SER A 47 15.03 20.98 -3.53
C SER A 47 15.42 22.45 -3.60
N GLN A 48 16.56 22.78 -3.01
CA GLN A 48 17.23 24.05 -3.23
C GLN A 48 17.89 24.06 -4.62
N PRO A 49 18.16 25.25 -5.20
CA PRO A 49 18.91 25.35 -6.45
C PRO A 49 20.29 24.68 -6.33
N GLY A 50 20.61 23.79 -7.26
CA GLY A 50 21.89 23.08 -7.29
C GLY A 50 22.06 21.99 -6.23
N GLU A 51 21.04 21.74 -5.40
CA GLU A 51 21.05 20.66 -4.42
C GLU A 51 21.08 19.31 -5.15
N THR A 52 22.04 18.45 -4.82
CA THR A 52 22.10 17.09 -5.37
C THR A 52 20.93 16.26 -4.84
N LEU A 53 20.53 15.23 -5.58
CA LEU A 53 19.42 14.39 -5.15
C LEU A 53 19.67 13.72 -3.79
N ASP A 54 20.91 13.29 -3.54
CA ASP A 54 21.31 12.74 -2.24
C ASP A 54 21.18 13.76 -1.11
N ALA A 55 21.65 15.00 -1.32
CA ALA A 55 21.55 16.07 -0.33
C ALA A 55 20.08 16.42 -0.05
N PHE A 56 19.25 16.48 -1.09
CA PHE A 56 17.82 16.72 -0.98
C PHE A 56 17.13 15.64 -0.12
N ILE A 57 17.38 14.36 -0.41
CA ILE A 57 16.78 13.27 0.36
C ILE A 57 17.28 13.27 1.81
N LEU A 58 18.58 13.50 2.05
CA LEU A 58 19.11 13.62 3.40
C LEU A 58 18.45 14.75 4.19
N ARG A 59 18.18 15.89 3.55
CA ARG A 59 17.54 17.04 4.20
C ARG A 59 16.09 16.76 4.59
N ILE A 60 15.32 16.06 3.77
CA ILE A 60 13.91 15.77 4.08
C ILE A 60 13.75 14.52 4.97
N ALA A 61 14.76 13.65 5.05
CA ALA A 61 14.69 12.39 5.79
C ALA A 61 14.20 12.52 7.25
N PRO A 62 14.63 13.50 8.07
CA PRO A 62 14.11 13.67 9.43
C PRO A 62 12.59 13.89 9.47
N LYS A 63 12.05 14.67 8.53
CA LYS A 63 10.61 14.94 8.42
C LYS A 63 9.84 13.69 7.99
N LEU A 64 10.38 12.90 7.07
CA LEU A 64 9.75 11.65 6.64
C LEU A 64 9.72 10.60 7.76
N ASN A 65 10.80 10.49 8.53
CA ASN A 65 10.84 9.64 9.72
C ASN A 65 9.83 10.12 10.78
N GLN A 66 9.68 11.43 10.99
CA GLN A 66 8.67 11.98 11.90
C GLN A 66 7.25 11.56 11.46
N PHE A 67 6.90 11.72 10.18
CA PHE A 67 5.59 11.27 9.69
C PHE A 67 5.38 9.77 9.91
N THR A 68 6.40 8.96 9.62
CA THR A 68 6.35 7.50 9.79
C THR A 68 6.10 7.13 11.26
N ALA A 69 6.78 7.81 12.19
CA ALA A 69 6.63 7.58 13.63
C ALA A 69 5.25 8.00 14.16
N GLU A 70 4.73 9.15 13.70
CA GLU A 70 3.42 9.66 14.12
C GLU A 70 2.25 8.82 13.59
N LEU A 71 2.38 8.33 12.35
CA LEU A 71 1.33 7.56 11.68
C LEU A 71 1.41 6.06 11.99
N GLY A 72 2.58 5.56 12.37
CA GLY A 72 2.86 4.12 12.42
C GLY A 72 2.71 3.44 11.04
N ALA A 73 2.93 4.18 9.95
CA ALA A 73 2.71 3.75 8.58
C ALA A 73 3.85 4.20 7.66
N GLU A 74 4.03 3.51 6.54
CA GLU A 74 5.00 3.91 5.51
C GLU A 74 4.60 5.22 4.82
N VAL A 75 5.61 5.96 4.40
CA VAL A 75 5.49 7.23 3.70
C VAL A 75 6.33 7.16 2.42
N CYS A 76 5.78 7.64 1.31
CA CYS A 76 6.42 7.53 0.01
C CYS A 76 6.13 8.70 -0.92
N GLY A 77 6.89 8.77 -2.01
CA GLY A 77 6.61 9.68 -3.12
C GLY A 77 7.48 9.40 -4.33
N THR A 78 7.00 9.81 -5.51
CA THR A 78 7.80 9.82 -6.74
C THR A 78 8.64 11.10 -6.76
N ILE A 79 9.93 10.96 -7.06
CA ILE A 79 10.86 12.08 -7.20
C ILE A 79 10.84 12.55 -8.65
N ARG A 80 10.35 13.76 -8.88
CA ARG A 80 10.39 14.42 -10.18
C ARG A 80 11.58 15.39 -10.22
N THR A 81 12.25 15.47 -11.36
CA THR A 81 13.34 16.44 -11.57
C THR A 81 13.03 17.30 -12.78
N GLU A 82 12.90 18.60 -12.55
CA GLU A 82 12.58 19.58 -13.58
C GLU A 82 13.49 20.80 -13.43
N HIS A 83 14.08 21.25 -14.53
CA HIS A 83 14.97 22.43 -14.55
C HIS A 83 16.07 22.41 -13.47
N GLY A 84 16.62 21.24 -13.18
CA GLY A 84 17.68 21.06 -12.16
C GLY A 84 17.19 21.17 -10.71
N ARG A 85 15.87 21.12 -10.46
CA ARG A 85 15.28 21.01 -9.13
C ARG A 85 14.55 19.69 -8.97
N HIS A 86 14.56 19.17 -7.75
CA HIS A 86 13.86 17.95 -7.38
C HIS A 86 12.59 18.28 -6.59
N ALA A 87 11.53 17.52 -6.82
CA ALA A 87 10.25 17.67 -6.14
C ALA A 87 9.68 16.30 -5.77
N VAL A 88 9.04 16.22 -4.59
CA VAL A 88 8.33 15.01 -4.15
C VAL A 88 7.01 15.41 -3.49
N ASP A 89 5.93 14.84 -3.98
CA ASP A 89 4.64 14.83 -3.28
C ASP A 89 4.64 13.67 -2.29
N ILE A 90 4.73 13.98 -1.01
CA ILE A 90 4.82 13.00 0.07
C ILE A 90 3.42 12.54 0.44
N ARG A 91 3.20 11.23 0.43
CA ARG A 91 1.92 10.57 0.70
C ARG A 91 2.07 9.36 1.61
N THR A 92 0.96 8.94 2.22
CA THR A 92 0.82 7.67 2.93
C THR A 92 -0.47 6.96 2.53
N TYR A 93 -0.46 5.64 2.64
CA TYR A 93 -1.63 4.78 2.47
C TYR A 93 -2.16 4.26 3.83
N HIS A 94 -1.61 4.76 4.94
CA HIS A 94 -1.89 4.30 6.31
C HIS A 94 -1.65 2.80 6.51
N ASP A 95 -0.67 2.27 5.78
CA ASP A 95 -0.26 0.86 5.85
C ASP A 95 1.21 0.79 6.31
N PRO A 96 1.54 -0.01 7.34
CA PRO A 96 2.90 -0.16 7.87
C PRO A 96 3.85 -0.98 6.99
N TYR A 97 3.36 -1.61 5.92
CA TYR A 97 4.13 -2.51 5.06
C TYR A 97 4.06 -2.17 3.57
N SER A 98 3.22 -1.20 3.19
CA SER A 98 3.10 -0.78 1.79
C SER A 98 2.74 0.68 1.61
N CYS A 99 3.62 1.45 0.98
CA CYS A 99 3.26 2.72 0.35
C CYS A 99 3.43 2.68 -1.17
N PHE A 100 2.32 2.87 -1.90
CA PHE A 100 2.33 2.78 -3.35
C PHE A 100 2.97 4.02 -3.99
N VAL A 101 3.96 3.76 -4.87
CA VAL A 101 4.54 4.74 -5.77
C VAL A 101 4.37 4.27 -7.22
N GLU A 102 3.96 5.19 -8.08
CA GLU A 102 3.73 4.98 -9.51
C GLU A 102 4.97 4.37 -10.21
N ARG A 103 4.73 3.40 -11.10
CA ARG A 103 5.78 2.69 -11.84
C ARG A 103 6.08 3.37 -13.17
N ASP A 104 6.31 4.67 -13.12
CA ASP A 104 6.62 5.53 -14.27
C ASP A 104 8.12 5.53 -14.63
N GLY A 105 8.94 4.81 -13.87
CA GLY A 105 10.39 4.71 -14.05
C GLY A 105 11.18 5.84 -13.38
N LEU A 106 10.51 6.80 -12.74
CA LEU A 106 11.17 7.83 -11.97
C LEU A 106 11.67 7.29 -10.63
N PRO A 107 12.74 7.88 -10.06
CA PRO A 107 13.19 7.53 -8.73
C PRO A 107 12.11 7.77 -7.68
N TYR A 108 12.12 7.02 -6.60
CA TYR A 108 11.19 7.19 -5.50
C TYR A 108 11.91 7.40 -4.17
N VAL A 109 11.17 7.87 -3.18
CA VAL A 109 11.55 7.82 -1.76
C VAL A 109 10.51 7.00 -1.00
N HIS A 110 10.98 6.19 -0.07
CA HIS A 110 10.16 5.33 0.78
C HIS A 110 10.69 5.32 2.21
N THR A 111 9.81 5.18 3.20
CA THR A 111 10.15 4.97 4.60
C THR A 111 9.63 3.63 5.07
N HIS A 112 10.29 3.03 6.08
CA HIS A 112 9.75 1.88 6.79
C HIS A 112 9.62 2.20 8.30
N PRO A 113 8.53 1.81 8.97
CA PRO A 113 8.40 1.96 10.42
C PRO A 113 9.39 1.06 11.17
N SER A 114 9.88 1.53 12.32
CA SER A 114 10.96 0.89 13.09
C SER A 114 10.61 -0.41 13.80
N LEU A 115 9.39 -0.93 13.62
CA LEU A 115 8.87 -2.03 14.42
C LEU A 115 9.59 -3.38 14.21
N LEU A 116 10.41 -3.53 13.17
CA LEU A 116 11.25 -4.71 12.95
C LEU A 116 12.61 -4.32 12.34
N LYS A 117 13.73 -4.75 12.96
CA LYS A 117 15.10 -4.52 12.44
C LYS A 117 15.32 -5.11 11.03
N GLU A 118 14.53 -6.10 10.65
CA GLU A 118 14.56 -6.74 9.33
C GLU A 118 13.98 -5.83 8.24
N CYS A 119 13.17 -4.83 8.61
CA CYS A 119 12.59 -3.85 7.71
C CYS A 119 13.54 -2.71 7.32
N TRP A 120 14.85 -2.82 7.52
CA TRP A 120 15.81 -1.76 7.13
C TRP A 120 16.42 -1.95 5.74
N THR A 121 15.78 -2.79 4.91
CA THR A 121 16.22 -3.12 3.56
C THR A 121 15.09 -2.92 2.57
N PHE A 122 15.44 -2.73 1.29
CA PHE A 122 14.47 -2.58 0.21
C PHE A 122 13.68 -3.88 0.01
N SER A 123 12.36 -3.76 -0.18
CA SER A 123 11.52 -4.89 -0.60
C SER A 123 11.91 -5.38 -2.00
N LEU A 124 11.45 -6.58 -2.39
CA LEU A 124 11.65 -7.06 -3.77
C LEU A 124 10.97 -6.16 -4.81
N GLU A 125 9.89 -5.48 -4.44
CA GLU A 125 9.20 -4.54 -5.32
C GLU A 125 9.98 -3.25 -5.50
N ASP A 126 10.59 -2.75 -4.43
CA ASP A 126 11.47 -1.58 -4.42
C ASP A 126 12.64 -1.71 -5.40
N TRP A 127 13.22 -2.91 -5.52
CA TRP A 127 14.36 -3.17 -6.41
C TRP A 127 14.05 -3.01 -7.91
N LYS A 128 12.78 -2.84 -8.32
CA LYS A 128 12.41 -2.77 -9.75
C LYS A 128 12.70 -1.41 -10.40
N ARG A 129 13.00 -0.38 -9.63
CA ARG A 129 13.35 0.97 -10.12
C ARG A 129 14.30 1.64 -9.13
N PRO A 130 15.12 2.62 -9.53
CA PRO A 130 16.01 3.31 -8.60
C PRO A 130 15.22 4.03 -7.50
N GLY A 131 15.80 4.16 -6.31
CA GLY A 131 15.14 4.90 -5.24
C GLY A 131 15.87 4.91 -3.91
N TYR A 132 15.26 5.62 -2.98
CA TYR A 132 15.77 5.87 -1.64
C TYR A 132 14.90 5.19 -0.60
N LEU A 133 15.57 4.56 0.37
CA LEU A 133 14.95 4.07 1.60
C LEU A 133 15.45 4.93 2.75
N VAL A 134 14.51 5.57 3.44
CA VAL A 134 14.72 6.40 4.61
C VAL A 134 14.27 5.61 5.85
N THR A 135 15.16 5.47 6.82
CA THR A 135 14.87 4.83 8.10
C THR A 135 15.47 5.66 9.22
N GLU A 136 15.13 5.33 10.47
CA GLU A 136 15.71 6.00 11.64
C GLU A 136 17.24 5.82 11.75
N ILE A 137 17.82 4.77 11.18
CA ILE A 137 19.27 4.55 11.20
C ILE A 137 20.02 5.18 10.01
N GLY A 138 19.28 5.75 9.06
CA GLY A 138 19.82 6.52 7.95
C GLY A 138 19.15 6.22 6.61
N VAL A 139 19.78 6.78 5.57
CA VAL A 139 19.29 6.75 4.19
C VAL A 139 20.14 5.80 3.34
N ARG A 140 19.46 5.01 2.51
CA ARG A 140 20.07 4.17 1.48
C ARG A 140 19.54 4.56 0.12
N TYR A 141 20.37 4.38 -0.89
CA TYR A 141 19.99 4.48 -2.30
C TYR A 141 20.24 3.12 -2.97
N GLN A 142 19.43 2.76 -3.96
CA GLN A 142 19.67 1.62 -4.85
C GLN A 142 19.37 1.96 -6.31
N ASP A 143 20.09 1.29 -7.22
CA ASP A 143 20.06 1.49 -8.68
C ASP A 143 19.52 0.27 -9.46
N THR A 144 18.67 -0.53 -8.82
CA THR A 144 18.16 -1.85 -9.23
C THR A 144 19.17 -3.00 -9.20
N ARG A 145 20.45 -2.73 -8.93
CA ARG A 145 21.50 -3.77 -8.91
C ARG A 145 22.30 -3.78 -7.63
N ARG A 146 22.53 -2.60 -7.06
CA ARG A 146 23.35 -2.39 -5.86
C ARG A 146 22.67 -1.37 -4.98
N SER A 147 23.00 -1.42 -3.68
CA SER A 147 22.60 -0.38 -2.74
C SER A 147 23.82 0.23 -2.06
N ARG A 148 23.73 1.51 -1.71
CA ARG A 148 24.75 2.25 -0.97
C ARG A 148 24.12 3.05 0.16
N LYS A 149 24.88 3.28 1.22
CA LYS A 149 24.51 4.26 2.24
C LYS A 149 24.72 5.66 1.67
N VAL A 150 23.72 6.52 1.83
CA VAL A 150 23.82 7.94 1.49
C VAL A 150 24.46 8.66 2.69
N LYS A 151 25.42 9.55 2.42
CA LYS A 151 26.15 10.31 3.43
C LYS A 151 26.15 11.79 3.03
N PRO A 152 26.20 12.72 3.99
CA PRO A 152 26.41 14.13 3.67
C PRO A 152 27.67 14.31 2.82
N GLU A 153 27.62 15.25 1.88
CA GLU A 153 28.81 15.72 1.18
C GLU A 153 29.79 16.30 2.22
N ARG A 154 31.09 16.01 2.05
CA ARG A 154 32.16 16.45 2.95
C ARG A 154 32.70 17.81 2.52
#